data_AF-W8C6Y9-F1
#
_entry.id   AF-W8C6Y9-F1
#
_cell.length_a   1.000
_cell.length_b   1.000
_cell.length_c   1.000
_cell.angle_alpha   90.00
_cell.angle_beta   90.00
_cell.angle_gamma   90.00
#
_symmetry.space_group_name_H-M   'P 1'
#
loop_
_entity.id
_entity.type
_entity.pdbx_description
1 polymer ?
#
loop_
_entity_poly.entity_id
_entity_poly.type
_entity_poly.pdbx_seq_one_letter_code
_entity_poly.pdbx_strand_id
1 'polypeptide(L)'
;MVVPLTINFLKSQWRTFANAHPLAKGMISYAVLWPTGCLIQQTMEGKNLKTYDWMSCLRYCVFGSMYVAPTLHGWVRLTSAMWPQMNLRVGVMKALVEQISYGPFAVTSFFFFMTLLEGRSFEEAVQEVKKKFPKAFEVGICVWPIIQTINFSMVPEKNRIVFVSVCSLVWTTFLACIHTKNLHEEAQVEDVATQKLLQQQQKEMTTNESLVLKVKRALAL
;
A
#
# COMPACT_ATOMS: atom_id res chain seq x y z
N MET A 1 -21.59 27.03 -28.41
CA MET A 1 -20.89 28.06 -27.62
C MET A 1 -21.10 27.95 -26.10
N VAL A 2 -21.92 27.01 -25.59
CA VAL A 2 -22.26 26.89 -24.15
C VAL A 2 -21.35 25.94 -23.37
N VAL A 3 -20.84 24.89 -24.03
CA VAL A 3 -19.93 23.88 -23.44
C VAL A 3 -18.60 24.47 -22.90
N PRO A 4 -17.95 25.45 -23.56
CA PRO A 4 -16.74 26.08 -23.02
C PRO A 4 -17.02 26.90 -21.75
N LEU A 5 -18.20 27.52 -21.67
CA LEU A 5 -18.59 28.39 -20.57
C LEU A 5 -18.87 27.59 -19.30
N THR A 6 -19.60 26.47 -19.42
CA THR A 6 -19.88 25.57 -18.29
C THR A 6 -18.62 24.87 -17.80
N ILE A 7 -17.73 24.43 -18.69
CA ILE A 7 -16.43 23.84 -18.32
C ILE A 7 -15.53 24.88 -17.62
N ASN A 8 -15.50 26.12 -18.11
CA ASN A 8 -14.71 27.19 -17.50
C ASN A 8 -15.28 27.63 -16.15
N PHE A 9 -16.62 27.65 -16.01
CA PHE A 9 -17.30 27.89 -14.75
C PHE A 9 -17.02 26.76 -13.74
N LEU A 10 -17.17 25.49 -14.14
CA LEU A 10 -16.81 24.35 -13.29
C LEU A 10 -15.32 24.38 -12.90
N LYS A 11 -14.42 24.69 -13.83
CA LYS A 11 -12.98 24.85 -13.52
C LYS A 11 -12.73 25.98 -12.54
N SER A 12 -13.44 27.10 -12.66
CA SER A 12 -13.36 28.22 -11.73
C SER A 12 -13.86 27.84 -10.34
N GLN A 13 -15.05 27.24 -10.24
CA GLN A 13 -15.63 26.76 -8.98
C GLN A 13 -14.76 25.70 -8.32
N TRP A 14 -14.24 24.74 -9.10
CA TRP A 14 -13.30 23.74 -8.63
C TRP A 14 -12.02 24.36 -8.10
N ARG A 15 -11.44 25.36 -8.78
CA ARG A 15 -10.26 26.08 -8.29
C ARG A 15 -10.55 26.81 -6.98
N THR A 16 -11.69 27.50 -6.88
CA THR A 16 -12.09 28.22 -5.66
C THR A 16 -12.27 27.25 -4.49
N PHE A 17 -12.98 26.14 -4.70
CA PHE A 17 -13.16 25.10 -3.68
C PHE A 17 -11.84 24.42 -3.29
N ALA A 18 -11.02 24.04 -4.27
CA ALA A 18 -9.73 23.39 -4.04
C ALA A 18 -8.72 24.29 -3.30
N ASN A 19 -8.84 25.60 -3.45
CA ASN A 19 -8.04 26.58 -2.70
C ASN A 19 -8.60 26.86 -1.31
N ALA A 20 -9.93 26.82 -1.12
CA ALA A 20 -10.58 26.99 0.17
C ALA A 20 -10.42 25.77 1.09
N HIS A 21 -10.37 24.56 0.53
CA HIS A 21 -10.24 23.31 1.29
C HIS A 21 -9.07 22.44 0.78
N PRO A 22 -7.81 22.79 1.12
CA PRO A 22 -6.62 22.04 0.70
C PRO A 22 -6.64 20.57 1.13
N LEU A 23 -7.24 20.27 2.28
CA LEU A 23 -7.41 18.91 2.79
C LEU A 23 -8.38 18.10 1.91
N ALA A 24 -9.57 18.63 1.63
CA ALA A 24 -10.58 17.96 0.81
C ALA A 24 -10.06 17.66 -0.61
N LYS A 25 -9.31 18.60 -1.20
CA LYS A 25 -8.62 18.41 -2.47
C LYS A 25 -7.66 17.21 -2.44
N GLY A 26 -6.87 17.11 -1.36
CA GLY A 26 -5.95 15.99 -1.13
C GLY A 26 -6.71 14.68 -1.01
N MET A 27 -7.76 14.63 -0.19
CA MET A 27 -8.59 13.44 0.03
C MET A 27 -9.18 12.90 -1.29
N ILE A 28 -9.74 13.78 -2.12
CA ILE A 28 -10.31 13.40 -3.43
C ILE A 28 -9.22 12.86 -4.37
N SER A 29 -8.05 13.52 -4.39
CA SER A 29 -6.94 13.12 -5.26
C SER A 29 -6.42 11.72 -4.87
N TYR A 30 -6.26 11.48 -3.57
CA TYR A 30 -5.83 10.18 -3.04
C TYR A 30 -6.91 9.10 -3.13
N ALA A 31 -8.20 9.45 -3.09
CA ALA A 31 -9.30 8.53 -3.34
C ALA A 31 -9.28 7.93 -4.76
N VAL A 32 -8.66 8.62 -5.73
CA VAL A 32 -8.50 8.09 -7.10
C VAL A 32 -7.14 7.42 -7.28
N LEU A 33 -6.07 8.04 -6.78
CA LEU A 33 -4.70 7.61 -7.03
C LEU A 33 -4.41 6.22 -6.42
N TRP A 34 -4.78 6.01 -5.16
CA TRP A 34 -4.50 4.74 -4.46
C TRP A 34 -5.22 3.52 -5.08
N PRO A 35 -6.53 3.54 -5.35
CA PRO A 35 -7.17 2.41 -6.02
C PRO A 35 -6.65 2.22 -7.45
N THR A 36 -6.25 3.30 -8.14
CA THR A 36 -5.63 3.17 -9.47
C THR A 36 -4.31 2.39 -9.39
N GLY A 37 -3.47 2.65 -8.38
CA GLY A 37 -2.23 1.88 -8.16
C GLY A 37 -2.50 0.39 -7.91
N CYS A 38 -3.54 0.09 -7.12
CA CYS A 38 -4.00 -1.28 -6.90
C CYS A 38 -4.50 -1.96 -8.19
N LEU A 39 -5.30 -1.26 -9.00
CA LEU A 39 -5.79 -1.79 -10.28
C LEU A 39 -4.65 -2.09 -11.25
N ILE A 40 -3.65 -1.20 -11.34
CA ILE A 40 -2.46 -1.43 -12.16
C ILE A 40 -1.73 -2.69 -11.68
N GLN A 41 -1.52 -2.83 -10.36
CA GLN A 41 -0.88 -4.01 -9.79
C GLN A 41 -1.66 -5.30 -10.11
N GLN A 42 -2.99 -5.30 -9.95
CA GLN A 42 -3.81 -6.46 -10.29
C GLN A 42 -3.79 -6.80 -11.78
N THR A 43 -3.69 -5.79 -12.64
CA THR A 43 -3.50 -5.98 -14.08
C THR A 43 -2.14 -6.60 -14.39
N MET A 44 -1.07 -6.19 -13.69
CA MET A 44 0.26 -6.78 -13.82
C MET A 44 0.32 -8.25 -13.37
N GLU A 45 -0.56 -8.65 -12.45
CA GLU A 45 -0.74 -10.05 -12.05
C GLU A 45 -1.54 -10.88 -13.07
N GLY A 46 -2.01 -10.27 -14.17
CA GLY A 46 -2.79 -10.95 -15.20
C GLY A 46 -4.25 -11.20 -14.82
N LYS A 47 -4.76 -10.53 -13.78
CA LYS A 47 -6.18 -10.61 -13.42
C LYS A 47 -7.04 -9.94 -14.49
N ASN A 48 -8.26 -10.45 -14.68
CA ASN A 48 -9.28 -9.89 -15.56
C ASN A 48 -10.30 -9.08 -14.76
N LEU A 49 -11.13 -8.26 -15.43
CA LEU A 49 -12.19 -7.46 -14.79
C LEU A 49 -13.14 -8.26 -13.88
N LYS A 50 -13.35 -9.54 -14.18
CA LYS A 50 -14.19 -10.45 -13.37
C LYS A 50 -13.46 -11.03 -12.15
N THR A 51 -12.13 -11.04 -12.16
CA THR A 51 -11.28 -11.59 -11.09
C THR A 51 -10.55 -10.49 -10.32
N TYR A 52 -10.91 -9.22 -10.56
CA TYR A 52 -10.38 -8.11 -9.78
C TYR A 52 -10.92 -8.16 -8.36
N ASP A 53 -10.02 -8.00 -7.42
CA ASP A 53 -10.34 -7.77 -6.02
C ASP A 53 -10.71 -6.29 -5.83
N TRP A 54 -11.99 -6.01 -6.05
CA TRP A 54 -12.58 -4.69 -5.84
C TRP A 54 -12.56 -4.28 -4.36
N MET A 55 -12.58 -5.26 -3.44
CA MET A 55 -12.52 -4.98 -2.01
C MET A 55 -11.14 -4.44 -1.64
N SER A 56 -10.08 -5.01 -2.20
CA SER A 56 -8.74 -4.44 -2.08
C SER A 56 -8.69 -3.02 -2.64
N CYS A 57 -9.20 -2.75 -3.84
CA CYS A 57 -9.25 -1.38 -4.35
C CYS A 57 -9.98 -0.42 -3.40
N LEU A 58 -11.08 -0.85 -2.79
CA LEU A 58 -11.81 -0.06 -1.79
C LEU A 58 -10.96 0.21 -0.54
N ARG A 59 -10.24 -0.77 -0.02
CA ARG A 59 -9.30 -0.59 1.12
C ARG A 59 -8.22 0.44 0.78
N TYR A 60 -7.63 0.36 -0.42
CA TYR A 60 -6.65 1.35 -0.90
C TYR A 60 -7.26 2.75 -1.00
N CYS A 61 -8.51 2.86 -1.48
CA CYS A 61 -9.24 4.12 -1.55
C CYS A 61 -9.48 4.73 -0.15
N VAL A 62 -9.97 3.94 0.79
CA VAL A 62 -10.22 4.37 2.17
C VAL A 62 -8.91 4.78 2.85
N PHE A 63 -7.86 3.96 2.74
CA PHE A 63 -6.56 4.26 3.30
C PHE A 63 -5.97 5.56 2.71
N GLY A 64 -6.01 5.71 1.38
CA GLY A 64 -5.52 6.88 0.69
C GLY A 64 -6.24 8.17 1.08
N SER A 65 -7.58 8.13 1.06
CA SER A 65 -8.41 9.31 1.28
C SER A 65 -8.55 9.71 2.75
N MET A 66 -8.74 8.74 3.65
CA MET A 66 -9.04 9.01 5.06
C MET A 66 -7.81 9.03 5.96
N TYR A 67 -6.74 8.32 5.60
CA TYR A 67 -5.53 8.24 6.42
C TYR A 67 -4.36 9.00 5.81
N VAL A 68 -3.99 8.69 4.56
CA VAL A 68 -2.79 9.26 3.93
C VAL A 68 -2.95 10.75 3.67
N ALA A 69 -4.09 11.18 3.12
CA ALA A 69 -4.30 12.58 2.78
C ALA A 69 -4.25 13.52 4.02
N PRO A 70 -4.92 13.23 5.17
CA PRO A 70 -4.79 14.06 6.37
C PRO A 70 -3.40 14.02 6.99
N THR A 71 -2.78 12.83 7.04
CA THR A 71 -1.43 12.69 7.62
C THR A 71 -0.40 13.47 6.82
N LEU A 72 -0.44 13.38 5.48
CA LEU A 72 0.44 14.13 4.61
C LEU A 72 0.19 15.63 4.71
N HIS A 73 -1.09 16.06 4.79
CA HIS A 73 -1.42 17.46 4.99
C HIS A 73 -0.84 18.00 6.30
N GLY A 74 -0.94 17.24 7.39
CA GLY A 74 -0.31 17.55 8.68
C GLY A 74 1.21 17.65 8.57
N TRP A 75 1.85 16.69 7.90
CA TRP A 75 3.31 16.69 7.68
C TRP A 75 3.79 17.92 6.89
N VAL A 76 3.09 18.27 5.80
CA VAL A 76 3.42 19.45 4.99
C VAL A 76 3.26 20.73 5.82
N ARG A 77 2.22 20.81 6.66
CA ARG A 77 2.01 21.97 7.53
C ARG A 77 3.11 22.09 8.60
N LEU A 78 3.50 20.97 9.22
CA LEU A 78 4.58 20.91 10.20
C LEU A 78 5.92 21.34 9.58
N THR A 79 6.28 20.75 8.45
CA THR A 79 7.54 21.07 7.75
C THR A 79 7.60 22.51 7.23
N SER A 80 6.45 23.09 6.86
CA SER A 80 6.35 24.50 6.48
C SER A 80 6.53 25.44 7.67
N ALA A 81 6.02 25.07 8.85
CA ALA A 81 6.19 25.84 10.08
C ALA A 81 7.62 25.77 10.62
N MET A 82 8.25 24.59 10.59
CA MET A 82 9.61 24.39 11.11
C MET A 82 10.69 25.00 10.21
N TRP A 83 10.45 25.07 8.90
CA TRP A 83 11.40 25.63 7.94
C TRP A 83 10.68 26.51 6.89
N PRO A 84 10.43 27.78 7.21
CA PRO A 84 9.74 28.71 6.31
C PRO A 84 10.59 29.14 5.10
N GLN A 85 11.91 28.92 5.13
CA GLN A 85 12.80 29.32 4.03
C GLN A 85 12.79 28.34 2.86
N MET A 86 12.81 28.89 1.63
CA MET A 86 12.83 28.14 0.37
C MET A 86 14.20 28.22 -0.31
N ASN A 87 15.24 27.69 0.34
CA ASN A 87 16.57 27.58 -0.24
C ASN A 87 16.96 26.11 -0.45
N LEU A 88 17.85 25.82 -1.42
CA LEU A 88 18.24 24.45 -1.78
C LEU A 88 18.78 23.66 -0.60
N ARG A 89 19.54 24.31 0.29
CA ARG A 89 20.08 23.70 1.51
C ARG A 89 18.97 23.23 2.45
N VAL A 90 17.94 24.05 2.68
CA VAL A 90 16.77 23.67 3.48
C VAL A 90 15.94 22.59 2.76
N GLY A 91 15.85 22.62 1.43
CA GLY A 91 15.19 21.58 0.64
C GLY A 91 15.83 20.20 0.81
N VAL A 92 17.17 20.13 0.73
CA VAL A 92 17.92 18.89 0.97
C VAL A 92 17.77 18.43 2.41
N MET A 93 17.88 19.35 3.38
CA MET A 93 17.72 18.99 4.80
C MET A 93 16.30 18.48 5.10
N LYS A 94 15.26 19.12 4.55
CA LYS A 94 13.87 18.65 4.62
C LYS A 94 13.71 17.26 4.05
N ALA A 95 14.27 16.99 2.86
CA ALA A 95 14.19 15.68 2.23
C ALA A 95 14.87 14.60 3.09
N LEU A 96 16.03 14.88 3.68
CA LEU A 96 16.71 13.95 4.59
C LEU A 96 15.89 13.68 5.85
N VAL A 97 15.34 14.73 6.47
CA VAL A 97 14.46 14.58 7.64
C VAL A 97 13.23 13.76 7.27
N GLU A 98 12.61 14.02 6.12
CA GLU A 98 11.45 13.29 5.61
C GLU A 98 11.76 11.81 5.41
N GLN A 99 12.94 11.46 4.86
CA GLN A 99 13.34 10.06 4.68
C GLN A 99 13.61 9.32 6.00
N ILE A 100 13.92 10.03 7.09
CA ILE A 100 14.22 9.40 8.40
C ILE A 100 12.98 9.39 9.32
N SER A 101 12.01 10.27 9.08
CA SER A 101 10.82 10.41 9.91
C SER A 101 9.56 9.91 9.20
N TYR A 102 9.07 10.68 8.24
CA TYR A 102 7.81 10.41 7.55
C TYR A 102 7.90 9.18 6.63
N GLY A 103 9.03 8.94 5.96
CA GLY A 103 9.23 7.77 5.10
C GLY A 103 9.01 6.45 5.84
N PRO A 104 9.75 6.16 6.92
CA PRO A 104 9.56 4.97 7.74
C PRO A 104 8.15 4.86 8.28
N PHE A 105 7.60 5.99 8.76
CA PHE A 105 6.25 6.05 9.29
C PHE A 105 5.19 5.69 8.24
N ALA A 106 5.31 6.22 7.03
CA ALA A 106 4.38 6.00 5.94
C ALA A 106 4.41 4.54 5.45
N VAL A 107 5.62 3.97 5.28
CA VAL A 107 5.78 2.56 4.88
C VAL A 107 5.24 1.61 5.95
N THR A 108 5.55 1.88 7.23
CA THR A 108 5.04 1.11 8.36
C THR A 108 3.53 1.18 8.44
N SER A 109 2.98 2.40 8.38
CA SER A 109 1.54 2.63 8.41
C SER A 109 0.84 1.91 7.26
N PHE A 110 1.42 1.95 6.06
CA PHE A 110 0.83 1.27 4.90
C PHE A 110 0.67 -0.23 5.17
N PHE A 111 1.75 -0.96 5.46
CA PHE A 111 1.63 -2.41 5.67
C PHE A 111 0.76 -2.74 6.88
N PHE A 112 0.89 -1.97 7.96
CA PHE A 112 0.11 -2.18 9.18
C PHE A 112 -1.40 -2.03 8.94
N PHE A 113 -1.85 -0.88 8.44
CA PHE A 113 -3.27 -0.62 8.22
C PHE A 113 -3.86 -1.46 7.10
N MET A 114 -3.11 -1.73 6.04
CA MET A 114 -3.60 -2.58 4.96
C MET A 114 -3.86 -4.01 5.44
N THR A 115 -2.98 -4.53 6.30
CA THR A 115 -3.15 -5.85 6.93
C THR A 115 -4.37 -5.88 7.85
N LEU A 116 -4.59 -4.83 8.64
CA LEU A 116 -5.79 -4.73 9.49
C LEU A 116 -7.08 -4.60 8.66
N LEU A 117 -7.06 -3.85 7.57
CA LEU A 117 -8.20 -3.68 6.66
C LEU A 117 -8.55 -4.98 5.89
N GLU A 118 -7.60 -5.91 5.80
CA GLU A 118 -7.83 -7.26 5.30
C GLU A 118 -8.48 -8.19 6.34
N GLY A 119 -8.62 -7.74 7.59
CA GLY A 119 -9.24 -8.49 8.69
C GLY A 119 -8.28 -9.36 9.49
N ARG A 120 -6.97 -9.20 9.28
CA ARG A 120 -5.92 -9.90 10.04
C ARG A 120 -5.74 -9.28 11.44
N SER A 121 -5.18 -10.05 12.36
CA SER A 121 -4.92 -9.63 13.75
C SER A 121 -3.84 -8.56 13.85
N PHE A 122 -3.76 -7.91 15.01
CA PHE A 122 -2.75 -6.90 15.29
C PHE A 122 -1.33 -7.49 15.25
N GLU A 123 -1.15 -8.68 15.81
CA GLU A 123 0.11 -9.41 15.81
C GLU A 123 0.58 -9.70 14.38
N GLU A 124 -0.33 -10.15 13.51
CA GLU A 124 -0.03 -10.39 12.09
C GLU A 124 0.36 -9.09 11.38
N ALA A 125 -0.33 -7.98 11.65
CA ALA A 125 0.02 -6.67 11.08
C ALA A 125 1.43 -6.22 11.49
N VAL A 126 1.83 -6.46 12.74
CA VAL A 126 3.21 -6.14 13.20
C VAL A 126 4.24 -7.04 12.51
N GLN A 127 3.97 -8.33 12.36
CA GLN A 127 4.88 -9.23 11.67
C GLN A 127 5.02 -8.89 10.19
N GLU A 128 3.91 -8.51 9.55
CA GLU A 128 3.88 -8.09 8.16
C GLU A 128 4.77 -6.86 7.92
N VAL A 129 4.65 -5.85 8.79
CA VAL A 129 5.54 -4.70 8.78
C VAL A 129 6.99 -5.14 8.92
N LYS A 130 7.34 -5.95 9.93
CA LYS A 130 8.73 -6.39 10.15
C LYS A 130 9.32 -7.10 8.93
N LYS A 131 8.51 -7.91 8.24
CA LYS A 131 8.91 -8.67 7.06
C LYS A 131 9.07 -7.79 5.82
N LYS A 132 8.12 -6.88 5.57
CA LYS A 132 8.05 -6.10 4.31
C LYS A 132 8.77 -4.75 4.38
N PHE A 133 8.88 -4.17 5.58
CA PHE A 133 9.47 -2.86 5.79
C PHE A 133 10.90 -2.73 5.23
N PRO A 134 11.85 -3.65 5.48
CA PRO A 134 13.24 -3.45 5.05
C PRO A 134 13.36 -3.27 3.54
N LYS A 135 12.70 -4.13 2.76
CA LYS A 135 12.72 -4.09 1.30
C LYS A 135 12.05 -2.84 0.74
N ALA A 136 10.89 -2.47 1.29
CA ALA A 136 10.19 -1.27 0.86
C ALA A 136 10.98 0.01 1.22
N PHE A 137 11.56 0.05 2.42
CA PHE A 137 12.34 1.19 2.88
C PHE A 137 13.65 1.37 2.10
N GLU A 138 14.37 0.28 1.82
CA GLU A 138 15.60 0.30 1.00
C GLU A 138 15.36 0.87 -0.40
N VAL A 139 14.29 0.43 -1.08
CA VAL A 139 13.94 1.00 -2.38
C VAL A 139 13.49 2.45 -2.24
N GLY A 140 12.72 2.76 -1.19
CA GLY A 140 12.23 4.12 -0.93
C GLY A 140 13.35 5.14 -0.75
N ILE A 141 14.34 4.83 0.08
CA ILE A 141 15.46 5.73 0.38
C ILE A 141 16.38 5.93 -0.83
N CYS A 142 16.41 5.00 -1.78
CA CYS A 142 17.16 5.16 -3.03
C CYS A 142 16.39 5.96 -4.08
N VAL A 143 15.08 5.71 -4.20
CA VAL A 143 14.25 6.25 -5.29
C VAL A 143 13.75 7.66 -4.98
N TRP A 144 13.24 7.90 -3.77
CA TRP A 144 12.60 9.17 -3.44
C TRP A 144 13.52 10.39 -3.47
N PRO A 145 14.78 10.32 -3.00
CA PRO A 145 15.71 11.45 -3.12
C PRO A 145 15.96 11.84 -4.58
N ILE A 146 16.06 10.88 -5.49
CA ILE A 146 16.24 11.13 -6.93
C ILE A 146 15.00 11.82 -7.49
N ILE A 147 13.81 11.28 -7.20
CA ILE A 147 12.53 11.86 -7.63
C ILE A 147 12.39 13.30 -7.11
N GLN A 148 12.65 13.53 -5.83
CA GLN A 148 12.55 14.86 -5.23
C GLN A 148 13.59 15.83 -5.81
N THR A 149 14.81 15.35 -6.11
CA THR A 149 15.83 16.16 -6.76
C THR A 149 15.35 16.62 -8.14
N ILE A 150 14.80 15.71 -8.97
CA ILE A 150 14.22 16.06 -10.28
C ILE A 150 13.04 17.04 -10.10
N ASN A 151 12.17 16.79 -9.13
CA ASN A 151 11.01 17.62 -8.84
C ASN A 151 11.39 19.07 -8.49
N PHE A 152 12.44 19.27 -7.69
CA PHE A 152 12.87 20.61 -7.29
C PHE A 152 13.76 21.30 -8.33
N SER A 153 14.55 20.55 -9.11
CA SER A 153 15.49 21.11 -10.08
C SER A 153 14.91 21.33 -11.48
N MET A 154 14.09 20.41 -11.97
CA MET A 154 13.63 20.40 -13.37
C MET A 154 12.14 20.73 -13.53
N VAL A 155 11.32 20.49 -12.50
CA VAL A 155 9.85 20.67 -12.60
C VAL A 155 9.44 22.08 -12.14
N PRO A 156 8.74 22.86 -12.99
CA PRO A 156 8.19 24.16 -12.61
C PRO A 156 7.28 24.03 -11.41
N GLU A 157 7.29 25.00 -10.50
CA GLU A 157 6.56 24.97 -9.22
C GLU A 157 5.09 24.55 -9.36
N LYS A 158 4.39 25.13 -10.34
CA LYS A 158 2.99 24.82 -10.68
C LYS A 158 2.72 23.34 -11.03
N ASN A 159 3.74 22.61 -11.48
CA ASN A 159 3.64 21.22 -11.95
C ASN A 159 4.21 20.20 -10.95
N ARG A 160 4.88 20.64 -9.87
CA ARG A 160 5.55 19.74 -8.91
C ARG A 160 4.58 18.74 -8.27
N ILE A 161 3.39 19.20 -7.91
CA ILE A 161 2.33 18.34 -7.35
C ILE A 161 1.93 17.24 -8.34
N VAL A 162 1.82 17.58 -9.63
CA VAL A 162 1.43 16.62 -10.67
C VAL A 162 2.52 15.59 -10.89
N PHE A 163 3.79 16.02 -10.98
CA PHE A 163 4.93 15.11 -11.11
C PHE A 163 5.02 14.13 -9.93
N VAL A 164 4.98 14.65 -8.70
CA VAL A 164 5.00 13.81 -7.49
C VAL A 164 3.80 12.88 -7.44
N SER A 165 2.62 13.29 -7.92
CA SER A 165 1.44 12.43 -7.99
C SER A 165 1.64 11.25 -8.95
N VAL A 166 2.24 11.48 -10.12
CA VAL A 166 2.57 10.40 -11.07
C VAL A 166 3.59 9.43 -10.47
N CYS A 167 4.65 9.94 -9.84
CA CYS A 167 5.62 9.12 -9.14
C CYS A 167 4.98 8.34 -7.97
N SER A 168 4.06 8.98 -7.24
CA SER A 168 3.32 8.35 -6.15
C SER A 168 2.45 7.21 -6.65
N LEU A 169 1.86 7.31 -7.84
CA LEU A 169 1.10 6.22 -8.45
C LEU A 169 2.00 4.99 -8.63
N VAL A 170 3.18 5.17 -9.25
CA VAL A 170 4.16 4.09 -9.43
C VAL A 170 4.58 3.49 -8.08
N TRP A 171 4.82 4.34 -7.08
CA TRP A 171 5.16 3.91 -5.72
C TRP A 171 4.04 3.10 -5.07
N THR A 172 2.78 3.53 -5.19
CA THR A 172 1.63 2.79 -4.65
C THR A 172 1.44 1.44 -5.32
N THR A 173 1.65 1.35 -6.64
CA THR A 173 1.65 0.07 -7.36
C THR A 173 2.77 -0.85 -6.86
N PHE A 174 3.97 -0.32 -6.64
CA PHE A 174 5.09 -1.08 -6.11
C PHE A 174 4.83 -1.61 -4.69
N LEU A 175 4.30 -0.76 -3.80
CA LEU A 175 3.90 -1.17 -2.46
C LEU A 175 2.81 -2.24 -2.50
N ALA A 176 1.83 -2.11 -3.40
CA ALA A 176 0.81 -3.14 -3.62
C ALA A 176 1.42 -4.46 -4.08
N CYS A 177 2.40 -4.43 -4.99
CA CYS A 177 3.10 -5.64 -5.42
C CYS A 177 3.85 -6.31 -4.26
N ILE A 178 4.54 -5.55 -3.40
CA ILE A 178 5.22 -6.11 -2.22
C ILE A 178 4.21 -6.69 -1.23
N HIS A 179 3.08 -5.99 -1.07
CA HIS A 179 2.01 -6.44 -0.19
C HIS A 179 1.44 -7.78 -0.67
N THR A 180 1.05 -7.88 -1.94
CA THR A 180 0.37 -9.06 -2.49
C THR A 180 1.29 -10.26 -2.73
N LYS A 181 2.58 -10.08 -3.03
CA LYS A 181 3.50 -11.20 -3.30
C LYS A 181 3.65 -12.16 -2.12
N ASN A 182 3.79 -11.63 -0.90
CA ASN A 182 3.96 -12.47 0.29
C ASN A 182 2.66 -13.09 0.79
N LEU A 183 1.50 -12.46 0.50
CA LEU A 183 0.18 -13.06 0.75
C LEU A 183 0.05 -14.41 0.04
N HIS A 184 0.55 -14.51 -1.20
CA HIS A 184 0.56 -15.76 -1.95
C HIS A 184 1.55 -16.77 -1.36
N GLU A 185 2.73 -16.34 -0.93
CA GLU A 185 3.71 -17.22 -0.28
C GLU A 185 3.20 -17.76 1.06
N GLU A 186 2.56 -16.93 1.88
CA GLU A 186 1.96 -17.32 3.17
C GLU A 186 0.80 -18.30 2.97
N ALA A 187 -0.12 -18.00 2.05
CA ALA A 187 -1.23 -18.90 1.72
C ALA A 187 -0.72 -20.26 1.20
N GLN A 188 0.33 -20.27 0.37
CA GLN A 188 0.94 -21.50 -0.10
C GLN A 188 1.60 -22.31 1.02
N VAL A 189 2.27 -21.66 1.97
CA VAL A 189 2.88 -22.33 3.12
C VAL A 189 1.82 -22.93 4.04
N GLU A 190 0.73 -22.21 4.28
CA GLU A 190 -0.40 -22.66 5.10
C GLU A 190 -1.15 -23.84 4.46
N ASP A 191 -1.41 -23.79 3.15
CA ASP A 191 -1.99 -24.90 2.39
C ASP A 191 -1.11 -26.15 2.45
N VAL A 192 0.21 -26.00 2.26
CA VAL A 192 1.17 -27.11 2.33
C VAL A 192 1.24 -27.69 3.75
N ALA A 193 1.21 -26.84 4.79
CA ALA A 193 1.22 -27.30 6.18
C ALA A 193 -0.05 -28.09 6.54
N THR A 194 -1.20 -27.58 6.10
CA THR A 194 -2.51 -28.24 6.30
C THR A 194 -2.55 -29.59 5.58
N GLN A 195 -2.07 -29.67 4.34
CA GLN A 195 -1.96 -30.93 3.61
C GLN A 195 -1.05 -31.95 4.30
N LYS A 196 0.09 -31.50 4.84
CA LYS A 196 1.00 -32.39 5.60
C LYS A 196 0.34 -32.94 6.86
N LEU A 197 -0.39 -32.11 7.61
CA LEU A 197 -1.14 -32.54 8.79
C LEU A 197 -2.21 -33.59 8.44
N LEU A 198 -2.97 -33.35 7.38
CA LEU A 198 -3.99 -34.30 6.91
C LEU A 198 -3.38 -35.64 6.46
N GLN A 199 -2.25 -35.61 5.74
CA GLN A 199 -1.54 -36.83 5.35
C GLN A 199 -1.01 -37.60 6.56
N GLN A 200 -0.52 -36.90 7.58
CA GLN A 200 -0.01 -37.52 8.81
C GLN A 200 -1.13 -38.21 9.59
N GLN A 201 -2.29 -37.57 9.72
CA GLN A 201 -3.48 -38.16 10.33
C GLN A 201 -4.01 -39.38 9.57
N GLN A 202 -4.05 -39.34 8.23
CA GLN A 202 -4.43 -40.50 7.41
C GLN A 202 -3.47 -41.68 7.59
N LYS A 203 -2.16 -41.39 7.69
CA LYS A 203 -1.14 -42.42 7.90
C LYS A 203 -1.26 -43.08 9.28
N GLU A 204 -1.57 -42.31 10.32
CA GLU A 204 -1.82 -42.83 11.66
C GLU A 204 -3.10 -43.68 11.70
N MET A 205 -4.17 -43.22 11.05
CA MET A 205 -5.46 -43.93 10.97
C MET A 205 -5.31 -45.29 10.27
N THR A 206 -4.65 -45.33 9.11
CA THR A 206 -4.37 -46.57 8.37
C THR A 206 -3.45 -47.52 9.13
N THR A 207 -2.45 -46.98 9.84
CA THR A 207 -1.57 -47.80 10.70
C THR A 207 -2.36 -48.46 11.82
N ASN A 208 -3.22 -47.71 12.52
CA ASN A 208 -4.06 -48.22 13.60
C ASN A 208 -5.06 -49.28 13.12
N GLU A 209 -5.72 -49.06 11.98
CA GLU A 209 -6.60 -50.08 11.38
C GLU A 209 -5.85 -51.38 11.08
N SER A 210 -4.64 -51.27 10.52
CA SER A 210 -3.80 -52.45 10.23
C SER A 210 -3.41 -53.22 11.49
N LEU A 211 -3.14 -52.51 12.60
CA LEU A 211 -2.82 -53.12 13.89
C LEU A 211 -4.04 -53.83 14.49
N VAL A 212 -5.22 -53.19 14.45
CA VAL A 212 -6.48 -53.81 14.91
C VAL A 212 -6.79 -55.07 14.11
N LEU A 213 -6.60 -55.05 12.78
CA LEU A 213 -6.79 -56.22 11.92
C LEU A 213 -5.81 -57.35 12.26
N LYS A 214 -4.54 -57.05 12.55
CA LYS A 214 -3.54 -58.04 12.98
C LYS A 214 -3.89 -58.66 14.33
N VAL A 215 -4.29 -57.85 15.30
CA VAL A 215 -4.70 -58.33 16.64
C VAL A 215 -5.95 -59.22 16.55
N LYS A 216 -6.97 -58.81 15.78
CA LYS A 216 -8.16 -59.63 15.55
C LYS A 216 -7.83 -60.99 14.91
N ARG A 217 -6.90 -61.02 13.94
CA ARG A 217 -6.45 -62.28 13.33
C ARG A 217 -5.68 -63.16 14.32
N ALA A 218 -4.85 -62.59 15.18
CA ALA A 218 -4.10 -63.33 16.19
C ALA A 218 -4.99 -63.96 17.27
N LEU A 219 -6.09 -63.29 17.64
CA LEU A 219 -7.05 -63.80 18.63
C LEU A 219 -8.04 -64.86 18.06
N ALA A 220 -8.10 -65.01 16.74
CA ALA A 220 -8.98 -65.97 16.07
C ALA A 220 -8.30 -67.34 15.80
N LEU A 221 -7.04 -67.50 16.22
CA LEU A 221 -6.25 -68.75 16.21
C LEU A 221 -6.16 -69.31 17.63
#